data_AF-A0A5C7PXW3-F1
#
_entry.id   AF-A0A5C7PXW3-F1
#
_cell.length_a   1.000
_cell.length_b   1.000
_cell.length_c   1.000
_cell.angle_alpha   90.00
_cell.angle_beta   90.00
_cell.angle_gamma   90.00
#
_symmetry.space_group_name_H-M   'P 1'
#
loop_
_entity.id
_entity.type
_entity.pdbx_description
1 polymer ?
#
loop_
_entity_poly.entity_id
_entity_poly.type
_entity_poly.pdbx_seq_one_letter_code
_entity_poly.pdbx_strand_id
1 'polypeptide(L)' 'MLDFSVMSDLDLELRLSKLCYCACFLHAQGRAFGLILPHQPAIAVDHGEPHLRAVLAALASFTV' A
#
# COMPACT_ATOMS: atom_id res chain seq x y z
N MET A 1 -3.97 -8.32 2.03
CA MET A 1 -4.44 -6.93 1.85
C MET A 1 -3.54 -6.05 2.70
N LEU A 2 -2.97 -4.99 2.14
CA LEU A 2 -2.16 -4.02 2.86
C LEU A 2 -3.09 -3.00 3.48
N ASP A 3 -3.18 -2.98 4.80
CA ASP A 3 -4.14 -2.15 5.52
C ASP A 3 -3.40 -1.20 6.45
N PHE A 4 -3.61 0.11 6.25
CA PHE A 4 -2.98 1.14 7.06
C PHE A 4 -3.46 1.13 8.51
N SER A 5 -4.75 0.87 8.75
CA SER A 5 -5.36 0.88 10.09
C SER A 5 -4.84 -0.24 10.99
N VAL A 6 -4.40 -1.37 10.42
CA VAL A 6 -3.84 -2.50 11.18
C VAL A 6 -2.43 -2.21 11.73
N MET A 7 -1.70 -1.25 11.15
CA MET A 7 -0.33 -0.96 11.55
C MET A 7 -0.27 -0.03 12.77
N SER A 8 -0.14 -0.51 14.00
CA SER A 8 -0.19 0.35 15.19
C SER A 8 1.00 1.32 15.41
N ASP A 9 1.84 1.58 14.41
CA ASP A 9 2.96 2.51 14.54
C ASP A 9 2.45 3.96 14.70
N LEU A 10 3.08 4.71 15.60
CA LEU A 10 2.78 6.13 15.86
C LEU A 10 3.22 7.03 14.70
N ASP A 11 4.33 6.70 14.06
CA ASP A 11 4.90 7.47 12.97
C ASP A 11 4.27 7.13 11.61
N LEU A 12 3.59 8.13 11.04
CA LEU A 12 2.94 8.04 9.74
C LEU A 12 3.92 7.61 8.64
N GLU A 13 5.09 8.25 8.57
CA GLU A 13 6.10 7.97 7.56
C GLU A 13 6.63 6.54 7.65
N LEU A 14 6.73 5.99 8.87
CA LEU A 14 7.17 4.62 9.08
C LEU A 14 6.12 3.62 8.57
N ARG A 15 4.83 3.90 8.80
CA ARG A 15 3.72 3.08 8.26
C ARG A 15 3.73 3.08 6.74
N LEU A 16 3.82 4.26 6.12
CA LEU A 16 3.88 4.39 4.67
C LEU A 16 5.10 3.66 4.08
N SER A 17 6.26 3.80 4.72
CA SER A 17 7.50 3.10 4.32
C SER A 17 7.33 1.58 4.36
N LYS A 18 6.73 1.05 5.42
CA LYS A 18 6.44 -0.39 5.54
C LYS A 18 5.43 -0.86 4.50
N LEU A 19 4.38 -0.08 4.22
CA LEU A 19 3.39 -0.40 3.19
C LEU A 19 4.02 -0.41 1.79
N CYS A 20 4.86 0.57 1.47
CA CYS A 20 5.64 0.61 0.24
C CYS A 20 6.54 -0.63 0.12
N TYR A 21 7.26 -0.97 1.19
CA TYR A 21 8.10 -2.17 1.22
C TYR A 21 7.27 -3.44 0.97
N CYS A 22 6.13 -3.60 1.64
CA CYS A 22 5.26 -4.75 1.45
C CYS A 22 4.69 -4.83 0.03
N ALA A 23 4.30 -3.70 -0.59
CA ALA A 23 3.82 -3.66 -1.96
C ALA A 23 4.91 -4.13 -2.95
N CYS A 24 6.13 -3.61 -2.82
CA CYS A 24 7.27 -4.04 -3.63
C CYS A 24 7.61 -5.52 -3.42
N PHE A 25 7.60 -5.99 -2.17
CA PHE A 25 7.89 -7.37 -1.82
C PHE A 25 6.85 -8.35 -2.39
N LEU A 26 5.56 -8.02 -2.31
CA LEU A 26 4.48 -8.84 -2.87
C LEU A 26 4.52 -8.83 -4.40
N HIS A 27 4.82 -7.68 -5.01
CA HIS A 27 5.01 -7.57 -6.46
C HIS A 27 6.19 -8.43 -6.95
N ALA A 28 7.33 -8.38 -6.25
CA ALA A 28 8.50 -9.19 -6.60
C ALA A 28 8.23 -10.70 -6.52
N GLN A 29 7.28 -11.13 -5.69
CA GLN A 29 6.81 -12.52 -5.62
C GLN A 29 5.75 -12.87 -6.67
N GLY A 30 5.33 -11.92 -7.51
CA GLY A 30 4.22 -12.10 -8.43
C GLY A 30 2.87 -12.33 -7.73
N ARG A 31 2.76 -11.93 -6.45
CA ARG A 31 1.51 -12.08 -5.69
C ARG A 31 0.58 -10.92 -5.95
N ALA A 32 -0.72 -11.21 -6.00
CA ALA A 32 -1.74 -10.17 -6.00
C ALA A 32 -1.87 -9.56 -4.60
N PHE A 33 -2.06 -8.24 -4.52
CA PHE A 33 -2.25 -7.51 -3.28
C PHE A 33 -3.21 -6.35 -3.50
N GLY A 34 -3.83 -5.86 -2.43
CA GLY A 34 -4.70 -4.69 -2.45
C GLY A 34 -4.26 -3.72 -1.36
N LEU A 35 -4.73 -2.47 -1.41
CA LEU A 35 -4.35 -1.42 -0.48
C LEU A 35 -5.62 -0.79 0.12
N ILE A 36 -5.63 -0.63 1.44
CA ILE A 36 -6.59 0.19 2.17
C ILE A 36 -5.85 1.31 2.87
N LEU A 37 -6.23 2.54 2.55
CA LEU A 37 -5.80 3.75 3.23
C LEU A 37 -7.05 4.43 3.82
N PRO A 38 -6.93 5.07 5.01
CA PRO A 38 -8.03 5.84 5.55
C PRO A 38 -8.34 7.03 4.62
N HIS A 39 -9.62 7.40 4.52
CA HIS A 39 -10.09 8.51 3.67
C HIS A 39 -9.81 8.39 2.17
N GLN A 40 -9.33 7.24 1.69
CA GLN A 40 -9.14 6.96 0.26
C GLN A 40 -9.93 5.71 -0.16
N PRO A 41 -10.34 5.61 -1.43
CA PRO A 41 -10.96 4.40 -1.94
C PRO A 41 -9.97 3.22 -1.84
N ALA A 42 -10.47 2.07 -1.41
CA ALA A 42 -9.67 0.85 -1.37
C ALA A 42 -9.25 0.45 -2.79
N ILE A 43 -7.97 0.18 -2.97
CA ILE A 43 -7.45 -0.40 -4.20
C ILE A 43 -7.68 -1.90 -4.13
N ALA A 44 -8.49 -2.41 -5.06
CA ALA A 44 -8.83 -3.82 -5.15
C ALA A 44 -7.57 -4.69 -5.30
N VAL A 45 -7.70 -5.96 -4.92
CA VAL A 45 -6.59 -6.92 -5.05
C VAL A 45 -6.33 -7.17 -6.53
N ASP A 46 -5.14 -6.79 -6.98
CA ASP A 46 -4.66 -7.04 -8.34
C ASP A 46 -3.15 -7.26 -8.34
N HIS A 47 -2.56 -7.42 -9.52
CA HIS A 47 -1.16 -7.76 -9.74
C HIS A 47 -0.60 -7.05 -10.98
N GLY A 48 0.72 -7.15 -11.14
CA GLY A 48 1.43 -6.53 -12.25
C GLY A 48 1.92 -5.11 -11.96
N GLU A 49 2.68 -4.58 -12.92
CA GLU A 49 3.35 -3.30 -12.81
C GLU A 49 2.42 -2.07 -12.76
N PRO A 50 1.32 -1.97 -13.54
CA PRO A 50 0.41 -0.83 -13.44
C PRO A 50 -0.26 -0.77 -12.06
N HIS A 51 -0.55 -1.93 -11.47
CA HIS A 51 -1.11 -2.03 -10.13
C HIS A 51 -0.13 -1.56 -9.05
N LEU A 52 1.14 -2.01 -9.12
CA LEU A 52 2.18 -1.54 -8.19
C LEU A 52 2.31 -0.01 -8.26
N ARG A 53 2.32 0.57 -9.46
CA ARG A 53 2.39 2.04 -9.64
C ARG A 53 1.18 2.74 -9.02
N ALA A 54 -0.03 2.21 -9.19
CA ALA A 54 -1.23 2.77 -8.57
C ALA A 54 -1.17 2.74 -7.04
N VAL A 55 -0.71 1.62 -6.46
CA VAL A 55 -0.52 1.47 -5.01
C VAL A 55 0.53 2.45 -4.48
N LEU A 56 1.69 2.56 -5.13
CA LEU A 56 2.74 3.49 -4.74
C LEU A 56 2.32 4.95 -4.90
N ALA A 57 1.56 5.28 -5.95
CA ALA A 57 1.03 6.62 -6.15
C ALA A 57 0.05 7.01 -5.04
N ALA A 58 -0.87 6.11 -4.65
CA ALA A 58 -1.80 6.35 -3.55
C ALA A 58 -1.09 6.52 -2.20
N LEU A 59 -0.03 5.72 -1.95
CA LEU A 59 0.83 5.87 -0.77
C LEU A 59 1.60 7.20 -0.78
N ALA A 60 2.09 7.64 -1.93
CA ALA A 60 2.82 8.91 -2.08
C ALA A 60 1.91 10.14 -1.98
N SER A 61 0.64 10.02 -2.39
CA SER A 61 -0.35 11.09 -2.27
C SER A 61 -1.12 11.06 -0.95
N PHE A 62 -0.77 10.16 -0.02
CA PHE A 62 -1.46 10.04 1.26
C PHE A 62 -1.09 11.20 2.18
N THR A 63 -2.12 11.95 2.59
CA THR A 63 -2.01 13.07 3.53
C THR A 63 -3.05 12.89 4.64
N VAL A 64 -2.67 13.13 5.90
CA VAL A 64 -3.56 13.08 7.08
C VAL A 64 -4.29 14.40 7.27
#